data_AF-A0A7Y6AHE5-F1
#
_entry.id   AF-A0A7Y6AHE5-F1
#
_cell.length_a   1.000
_cell.length_b   1.000
_cell.length_c   1.000
_cell.angle_alpha   90.00
_cell.angle_beta   90.00
_cell.angle_gamma   90.00
#
_symmetry.space_group_name_H-M   'P 1'
#
loop_
_entity.id
_entity.type
_entity.pdbx_description
1 polymer ?
#
loop_
_entity_poly.entity_id
_entity_poly.type
_entity_poly.pdbx_seq_one_letter_code
_entity_poly.pdbx_strand_id
1 'polypeptide(L)' 'AIPVLDRNIEHSAVQHAAIVEAVLSGDAEAARHAALEHLDGTAALLRGFLA' A
#
# COMPACT_ATOMS: atom_id res chain seq x y z
N ALA A 1 6.08 16.87 12.50
CA ALA A 1 5.75 15.43 12.41
C ALA A 1 4.52 15.28 11.52
N ILE A 2 4.49 14.31 10.61
CA ILE A 2 3.28 13.99 9.82
C ILE A 2 2.34 13.20 10.74
N PRO A 3 1.16 13.72 11.13
CA PRO A 3 0.34 13.16 12.21
C PRO A 3 -0.14 11.71 12.00
N VAL A 4 -0.07 11.21 10.77
CA VAL A 4 -0.59 9.89 10.38
C VAL A 4 0.50 8.93 9.89
N LEU A 5 1.77 9.30 9.96
CA LEU A 5 2.85 8.54 9.32
C LEU A 5 2.99 7.13 9.88
N ASP A 6 3.07 6.97 11.20
CA ASP A 6 3.27 5.64 11.81
C ASP A 6 2.17 4.65 11.43
N ARG A 7 0.91 5.11 11.45
CA ARG A 7 -0.23 4.30 11.00
C ARG A 7 -0.18 3.99 9.51
N ASN A 8 0.28 4.93 8.67
CA ASN A 8 0.47 4.67 7.25
C ASN A 8 1.58 3.65 6.99
N ILE A 9 2.65 3.65 7.78
CA ILE A 9 3.73 2.67 7.67
C ILE A 9 3.25 1.27 8.07
N GLU A 10 2.51 1.16 9.18
CA GLU A 10 1.93 -0.11 9.61
C GLU A 10 0.98 -0.69 8.55
N HIS A 11 0.09 0.14 7.99
CA HIS A 11 -0.80 -0.27 6.92
C HIS A 11 -0.04 -0.66 5.63
N SER A 12 0.99 0.09 5.27
CA SER A 12 1.83 -0.21 4.10
C SER A 12 2.53 -1.56 4.25
N ALA A 13 3.00 -1.92 5.45
CA ALA A 13 3.61 -3.22 5.70
C ALA A 13 2.63 -4.38 5.48
N VAL A 14 1.37 -4.23 5.91
CA VAL A 14 0.31 -5.22 5.67
C VAL A 14 0.01 -5.35 4.17
N GLN A 15 -0.10 -4.23 3.46
CA GLN A 15 -0.33 -4.23 2.01
C GLN A 15 0.85 -4.88 1.25
N HIS A 16 2.09 -4.60 1.64
CA HIS A 16 3.28 -5.23 1.05
C HIS A 16 3.30 -6.74 1.28
N ALA A 17 2.92 -7.21 2.47
CA ALA A 17 2.81 -8.64 2.73
C ALA A 17 1.78 -9.31 1.80
N ALA A 18 0.62 -8.68 1.59
CA ALA A 18 -0.42 -9.20 0.68
C ALA A 18 0.06 -9.26 -0.78
N ILE A 19 0.80 -8.23 -1.24
CA ILE A 19 1.41 -8.24 -2.59
C ILE A 19 2.39 -9.40 -2.73
N VAL A 20 3.29 -9.58 -1.75
CA VAL A 20 4.29 -10.67 -1.78
C VAL A 20 3.61 -12.03 -1.77
N GLU A 21 2.59 -12.21 -0.93
CA GLU A 21 1.83 -13.46 -0.86
C GLU A 21 1.20 -13.82 -2.22
N ALA A 22 0.52 -12.86 -2.86
CA ALA A 22 -0.08 -13.07 -4.18
C ALA A 22 0.96 -13.38 -5.28
N VAL A 23 2.12 -12.73 -5.23
CA VAL A 23 3.22 -13.01 -6.17
C VAL A 23 3.76 -14.43 -5.96
N LEU A 24 3.99 -14.83 -4.69
CA LEU A 24 4.53 -16.15 -4.36
C LEU A 24 3.53 -17.28 -4.65
N SER A 25 2.22 -17.01 -4.56
CA SER A 25 1.18 -17.97 -4.95
C SER A 25 0.97 -18.05 -6.47
N GLY A 26 1.61 -17.18 -7.25
CA GLY A 26 1.44 -17.10 -8.71
C GLY A 26 0.11 -16.47 -9.15
N ASP A 27 -0.59 -15.78 -8.26
CA ASP A 27 -1.84 -15.09 -8.58
C ASP A 27 -1.56 -13.66 -9.07
N ALA A 28 -1.39 -13.54 -10.40
CA ALA A 28 -1.05 -12.28 -11.04
C ALA A 28 -2.15 -11.21 -10.91
N GLU A 29 -3.42 -11.61 -10.87
CA GLU A 29 -4.53 -10.65 -10.75
C GLU A 29 -4.63 -10.10 -9.33
N ALA A 30 -4.50 -10.97 -8.31
CA ALA A 30 -4.44 -10.53 -6.92
C ALA A 30 -3.23 -9.63 -6.66
N ALA A 31 -2.06 -9.99 -7.19
CA ALA A 31 -0.85 -9.17 -7.06
C ALA A 31 -1.03 -7.78 -7.69
N ARG A 32 -1.64 -7.72 -8.88
CA ARG A 32 -1.95 -6.46 -9.56
C ARG A 32 -2.92 -5.61 -8.74
N HIS A 33 -4.00 -6.21 -8.23
CA HIS A 33 -5.01 -5.49 -7.45
C HIS A 33 -4.41 -4.89 -6.18
N ALA A 34 -3.70 -5.70 -5.39
CA ALA A 34 -3.06 -5.25 -4.16
C ALA A 34 -2.01 -4.14 -4.40
N ALA A 35 -1.26 -4.23 -5.51
CA ALA A 35 -0.30 -3.18 -5.88
C ALA A 35 -0.99 -1.86 -6.24
N LEU A 36 -2.12 -1.90 -6.96
CA LEU A 36 -2.89 -0.70 -7.31
C LEU A 36 -3.48 -0.03 -6.07
N GLU A 37 -4.08 -0.80 -5.15
CA GLU A 37 -4.58 -0.27 -3.89
C GLU A 37 -3.48 0.42 -3.06
N HIS A 38 -2.29 -0.18 -3.03
CA HIS A 38 -1.14 0.42 -2.34
C HIS A 38 -0.70 1.76 -2.96
N LEU A 39 -0.68 1.84 -4.30
CA LEU A 39 -0.36 3.08 -5.01
C LEU A 39 -1.41 4.17 -4.76
N ASP A 40 -2.69 3.82 -4.76
CA ASP A 40 -3.78 4.76 -4.50
C ASP A 40 -3.70 5.33 -3.08
N GLY A 41 -3.44 4.47 -2.09
CA GLY A 41 -3.22 4.88 -0.70
C GLY A 41 -2.02 5.84 -0.55
N THR A 42 -0.89 5.51 -1.17
CA THR A 42 0.31 6.38 -1.18
C THR A 42 0.02 7.73 -1.83
N ALA A 43 -0.67 7.73 -2.97
CA ALA A 43 -1.02 8.96 -3.66
C ALA A 43 -1.98 9.84 -2.82
N ALA A 44 -2.92 9.22 -2.09
CA ALA A 44 -3.80 9.93 -1.15
C ALA A 44 -3.01 10.58 -0.01
N LEU A 45 -2.04 9.86 0.57
CA LEU A 45 -1.17 10.40 1.61
C LEU A 45 -0.37 11.62 1.11
N LEU A 46 0.25 11.50 -0.07
CA LEU A 46 1.02 12.61 -0.66
C LEU A 46 0.14 13.82 -0.95
N ARG A 47 -1.07 13.62 -1.50
CA ARG A 47 -2.03 14.72 -1.71
C ARG A 47 -2.41 15.40 -0.40
N GLY A 48 -2.65 14.63 0.68
CA GLY A 48 -2.97 15.18 2.00
C GLY A 48 -1.81 15.93 2.66
N PHE A 49 -0.56 15.59 2.34
CA PHE A 49 0.63 16.25 2.87
C PHE A 49 1.03 17.51 2.10
N LEU A 50 0.83 17.54 0.78
CA LEU A 50 1.23 18.65 -0.09
C LEU A 50 0.18 19.77 -0.22
N ALA A 51 -1.00 19.61 0.40
CA ALA A 51 -2.10 20.56 0.36
C ALA A 51 -1.93 21.75 1.33
#